data_AF-A0A6J7L9P2-F1
#
_entry.id   AF-A0A6J7L9P2-F1
#
_cell.length_a   1.000
_cell.length_b   1.000
_cell.length_c   1.000
_cell.angle_alpha   90.00
_cell.angle_beta   90.00
_cell.angle_gamma   90.00
#
_symmetry.space_group_name_H-M   'P 1'
#
loop_
_entity.id
_entity.type
_entity.pdbx_description
1 polymer ?
#
loop_
_entity_poly.entity_id
_entity_poly.type
_entity_poly.pdbx_seq_one_letter_code
_entity_poly.pdbx_strand_id
1 'polypeptide(L)'
;MRPHSTKATVALVLSVIAVLVCPVLYFAEYVALFGVATVSSEESNPVSFTVALIAILIGLALLSFALPITALLIASRARRDVRTSPESLSGRPISLAASIISAGVIVVLALGQAFVALSAAGVCSFDGCF
;
A
#
# COMPACT_ATOMS: atom_id res chain seq x y z
N MET A 1 14.80 -22.17 -21.99
CA MET A 1 13.87 -21.05 -22.26
C MET A 1 13.90 -20.10 -21.06
N ARG A 2 14.06 -18.80 -21.31
CA ARG A 2 14.77 -17.86 -20.42
C ARG A 2 13.96 -17.41 -19.18
N PRO A 3 14.50 -17.52 -17.94
CA PRO A 3 13.84 -17.08 -16.70
C PRO A 3 13.79 -15.55 -16.47
N HIS A 4 14.33 -14.73 -17.38
CA HIS A 4 14.40 -13.27 -17.22
C HIS A 4 13.06 -12.54 -17.47
N SER A 5 12.22 -13.07 -18.37
CA SER A 5 10.93 -12.44 -18.70
C SER A 5 9.92 -12.56 -17.55
N THR A 6 9.98 -13.66 -16.79
CA THR A 6 9.00 -13.98 -15.73
C THR A 6 9.01 -12.98 -14.59
N LYS A 7 10.19 -12.50 -14.16
CA LYS A 7 10.31 -11.52 -13.05
C LYS A 7 9.65 -10.18 -13.37
N ALA A 8 9.78 -9.70 -14.60
CA ALA A 8 9.16 -8.44 -15.03
C ALA A 8 7.64 -8.55 -15.10
N THR A 9 7.12 -9.69 -15.59
CA THR A 9 5.68 -9.98 -15.61
C THR A 9 5.12 -10.10 -14.20
N VAL A 10 5.81 -10.82 -13.29
CA VAL A 10 5.41 -10.94 -11.89
C VAL A 10 5.37 -9.57 -11.20
N ALA A 11 6.37 -8.72 -11.43
CA ALA A 11 6.38 -7.35 -10.89
C ALA A 11 5.18 -6.53 -11.38
N LEU A 12 4.84 -6.63 -12.67
CA LEU A 12 3.68 -5.94 -13.24
C LEU A 12 2.37 -6.47 -12.62
N VAL A 13 2.19 -7.78 -12.55
CA VAL A 13 1.00 -8.41 -11.96
C VAL A 13 0.84 -7.99 -10.50
N LEU A 14 1.91 -8.02 -9.71
CA LEU A 14 1.88 -7.55 -8.32
C LEU A 14 1.55 -6.06 -8.22
N SER A 15 2.05 -5.23 -9.14
CA SER A 15 1.72 -3.80 -9.18
C SER A 15 0.23 -3.58 -9.47
N VAL A 16 -0.35 -4.34 -10.41
CA VAL A 16 -1.77 -4.27 -10.75
C VAL A 16 -2.65 -4.77 -9.59
N ILE A 17 -2.26 -5.88 -8.96
CA ILE A 17 -2.94 -6.38 -7.75
C ILE A 17 -2.88 -5.32 -6.65
N ALA A 18 -1.74 -4.66 -6.45
CA ALA A 18 -1.62 -3.58 -5.47
C ALA A 18 -2.59 -2.43 -5.78
N VAL A 19 -2.73 -2.01 -7.04
CA VAL A 19 -3.72 -0.98 -7.45
C VAL A 19 -5.15 -1.37 -7.07
N LEU A 20 -5.51 -2.65 -7.10
CA LEU A 20 -6.87 -3.12 -6.77
C LEU A 20 -7.06 -3.38 -5.28
N VAL A 21 -6.07 -3.97 -4.61
CA VAL A 21 -6.16 -4.39 -3.20
C VAL A 21 -5.93 -3.22 -2.25
N CYS A 22 -5.04 -2.29 -2.58
CA CYS A 22 -4.70 -1.17 -1.71
C CYS A 22 -5.91 -0.25 -1.42
N PRO A 23 -6.77 0.12 -2.39
CA PRO A 23 -8.00 0.86 -2.11
C PRO A 23 -8.95 0.12 -1.17
N VAL A 24 -9.06 -1.20 -1.29
CA VAL A 24 -9.93 -2.03 -0.43
C VAL A 24 -9.38 -2.07 0.99
N LEU A 25 -8.08 -2.28 1.16
CA LEU A 25 -7.43 -2.24 2.48
C LEU A 25 -7.57 -0.86 3.13
N TYR A 26 -7.38 0.21 2.35
CA TYR A 26 -7.54 1.57 2.81
C TYR A 26 -8.98 1.88 3.22
N PHE A 27 -9.97 1.39 2.47
CA PHE A 27 -11.38 1.51 2.86
C PHE A 27 -11.68 0.75 4.16
N ALA A 28 -11.15 -0.47 4.31
CA ALA A 28 -11.30 -1.25 5.53
C ALA A 28 -10.67 -0.56 6.75
N GLU A 29 -9.51 0.07 6.57
CA GLU A 29 -8.83 0.87 7.59
C GLU A 29 -9.66 2.09 8.00
N TYR A 30 -10.25 2.78 7.03
CA TYR A 30 -11.15 3.91 7.30
C TYR A 30 -12.37 3.48 8.12
N VAL A 31 -13.01 2.37 7.76
CA VAL A 31 -14.13 1.78 8.54
C VAL A 31 -13.68 1.40 9.95
N ALA A 32 -12.49 0.80 10.09
CA ALA A 32 -11.93 0.44 11.39
C ALA A 32 -11.65 1.68 12.26
N LEU A 33 -11.30 2.84 11.67
CA LEU A 33 -11.11 4.08 12.40
C LEU A 33 -12.41 4.60 13.02
N PHE A 34 -13.54 4.52 12.30
CA PHE A 34 -14.86 4.81 12.90
C PHE A 34 -15.23 3.79 13.99
N GLY A 35 -14.88 2.52 13.78
CA GLY A 35 -15.04 1.49 14.80
C GLY A 35 -14.30 1.83 16.09
N VAL A 36 -13.04 2.28 15.99
CA VAL A 36 -12.27 2.76 17.16
C VAL A 36 -12.95 3.94 17.82
N ALA A 37 -13.33 4.96 17.04
CA ALA A 37 -13.96 6.17 17.57
C ALA A 37 -15.24 5.86 18.34
N THR A 38 -16.12 5.04 17.75
CA THR A 38 -17.40 4.63 18.37
C THR A 38 -17.19 3.82 19.64
N VAL A 39 -16.36 2.77 19.61
CA VAL A 39 -16.05 1.97 20.81
C VAL A 39 -15.42 2.82 21.91
N SER A 40 -14.49 3.71 21.56
CA SER A 40 -13.77 4.54 22.55
C SER A 40 -14.66 5.57 23.25
N SER A 41 -15.80 5.92 22.64
CA SER A 41 -16.77 6.86 23.23
C SER A 41 -17.71 6.22 24.27
N GLU A 42 -17.75 4.88 24.35
CA GLU A 42 -18.56 4.15 25.34
C GLU A 42 -17.72 3.80 26.57
N GLU A 43 -18.06 4.40 27.73
CA GLU A 43 -17.38 4.17 29.02
C GLU A 43 -17.43 2.70 29.50
N SER A 44 -18.40 1.92 29.03
CA SER A 44 -18.52 0.49 29.38
C SER A 44 -17.50 -0.40 28.67
N ASN A 45 -16.81 0.10 27.64
CA ASN A 45 -15.94 -0.73 26.83
C ASN A 45 -14.55 -0.90 27.49
N PRO A 46 -14.06 -2.13 27.60
CA PRO A 46 -12.75 -2.38 28.17
C PRO A 46 -11.66 -1.79 27.26
N VAL A 47 -10.66 -1.14 27.88
CA VAL A 47 -9.52 -0.52 27.19
C VAL A 47 -8.79 -1.51 26.25
N SER A 48 -8.81 -2.79 26.58
CA SER A 48 -8.25 -3.86 25.76
C SER A 48 -8.86 -3.93 24.35
N PHE A 49 -10.14 -3.59 24.19
CA PHE A 49 -10.83 -3.61 22.90
C PHE A 49 -10.37 -2.46 21.99
N THR A 50 -10.19 -1.27 22.56
CA THR A 50 -9.63 -0.10 21.85
C THR A 50 -8.19 -0.37 21.40
N VAL A 51 -7.37 -0.96 22.28
CA VAL A 51 -5.98 -1.33 21.93
C VAL A 51 -5.95 -2.37 20.80
N ALA A 52 -6.83 -3.37 20.84
CA ALA A 52 -6.92 -4.38 19.79
C ALA A 52 -7.29 -3.78 18.43
N LEU A 53 -8.25 -2.84 18.40
CA LEU A 53 -8.63 -2.15 17.17
C LEU A 53 -7.52 -1.24 16.63
N ILE A 54 -6.78 -0.53 17.49
CA ILE A 54 -5.62 0.26 17.09
C ILE A 54 -4.53 -0.65 16.48
N ALA A 55 -4.28 -1.81 17.07
CA ALA A 55 -3.33 -2.78 16.52
C ALA A 55 -3.77 -3.29 15.13
N ILE A 56 -5.07 -3.48 14.91
CA ILE A 56 -5.63 -3.84 13.61
C ILE A 56 -5.40 -2.71 12.58
N LEU A 57 -5.63 -1.45 12.96
CA LEU A 57 -5.35 -0.29 12.09
C LEU A 57 -3.88 -0.26 11.65
N ILE A 58 -2.95 -0.37 12.59
CA ILE A 58 -1.51 -0.40 12.28
C ILE A 58 -1.16 -1.59 11.37
N GLY A 59 -1.76 -2.76 11.64
CA GLY A 59 -1.56 -3.96 10.82
C GLY A 59 -2.05 -3.78 9.38
N LEU A 60 -3.22 -3.16 9.19
CA LEU A 60 -3.78 -2.85 7.87
C LEU A 60 -2.92 -1.84 7.12
N ALA A 61 -2.47 -0.78 7.80
CA ALA A 61 -1.54 0.20 7.24
C ALA A 61 -0.28 -0.49 6.72
N LEU A 62 0.37 -1.31 7.54
CA LEU A 62 1.58 -2.04 7.14
C LEU A 62 1.34 -2.99 5.96
N LEU A 63 0.21 -3.71 5.97
CA LEU A 63 -0.15 -4.64 4.90
C LEU A 63 -0.37 -3.89 3.56
N SER A 64 -0.99 -2.71 3.61
CA SER A 64 -1.25 -1.88 2.43
C SER A 64 0.04 -1.42 1.74
N PHE A 65 1.12 -1.18 2.50
CA PHE A 65 2.44 -0.85 1.93
C PHE A 65 3.26 -2.07 1.51
N ALA A 66 3.06 -3.23 2.14
CA ALA A 66 3.87 -4.41 1.89
C ALA A 66 3.81 -4.88 0.42
N LEU A 67 2.62 -4.90 -0.18
CA LEU A 67 2.41 -5.29 -1.58
C LEU A 67 3.15 -4.39 -2.59
N PRO A 68 2.88 -3.06 -2.64
CA PRO A 68 3.51 -2.19 -3.62
C PRO A 68 5.02 -2.02 -3.38
N ILE A 69 5.51 -2.10 -2.14
CA ILE A 69 6.95 -2.11 -1.85
C ILE A 69 7.59 -3.38 -2.42
N THR A 70 6.98 -4.54 -2.20
CA THR A 70 7.50 -5.81 -2.73
C THR A 70 7.52 -5.80 -4.27
N ALA A 71 6.46 -5.28 -4.90
CA ALA A 71 6.39 -5.10 -6.34
C ALA A 71 7.50 -4.16 -6.86
N LEU A 72 7.77 -3.05 -6.17
CA LEU A 72 8.85 -2.12 -6.50
C LEU A 72 10.25 -2.76 -6.35
N LEU A 73 10.47 -3.54 -5.29
CA LEU A 73 11.73 -4.25 -5.07
C LEU A 73 11.98 -5.30 -6.17
N ILE A 74 10.94 -6.04 -6.58
CA ILE A 74 11.06 -7.03 -7.66
C ILE A 74 11.28 -6.31 -9.01
N ALA A 75 10.57 -5.21 -9.28
CA ALA A 75 10.76 -4.41 -10.49
C ALA A 75 12.17 -3.81 -10.58
N SER A 76 12.71 -3.29 -9.47
CA SER A 76 14.07 -2.73 -9.42
C SER A 76 15.15 -3.79 -9.63
N ARG A 77 14.98 -4.98 -9.06
CA ARG A 77 15.86 -6.14 -9.33
C ARG A 77 15.79 -6.56 -10.79
N ALA A 78 14.60 -6.67 -11.38
CA ALA A 78 14.43 -6.98 -12.80
C ALA A 78 15.10 -5.94 -13.71
N ARG A 79 15.01 -4.64 -13.38
CA ARG A 79 15.71 -3.56 -14.12
C ARG A 79 17.24 -3.68 -14.04
N ARG A 80 17.80 -4.06 -12.87
CA ARG A 80 19.24 -4.29 -12.72
C ARG A 80 19.70 -5.46 -13.57
N ASP A 81 18.96 -6.57 -13.58
CA ASP A 81 19.24 -7.75 -14.42
C ASP A 81 19.17 -7.42 -15.92
N VAL A 82 18.24 -6.55 -16.34
CA VAL A 82 18.11 -6.11 -17.74
C VAL A 82 19.28 -5.21 -18.19
N ARG A 83 19.84 -4.39 -17.28
CA ARG A 83 20.99 -3.51 -17.61
C ARG A 83 22.28 -4.27 -17.82
N THR A 84 22.45 -5.43 -17.19
CA THR A 84 23.66 -6.25 -17.27
C THR A 84 23.63 -7.28 -18.39
N SER A 85 22.47 -7.51 -19.03
CA SER A 85 22.31 -8.47 -20.14
C SER A 85 21.90 -7.80 -21.46
N PRO A 86 22.74 -7.83 -22.50
CA PRO A 86 22.46 -7.20 -23.80
C PRO A 86 21.30 -7.86 -24.59
N GLU A 87 20.90 -9.08 -24.25
CA GLU A 87 19.76 -9.78 -24.87
C GLU A 87 18.37 -9.36 -24.32
N SER A 88 18.32 -8.46 -23.32
CA SER A 88 17.12 -8.22 -22.50
C SER A 88 16.28 -6.99 -22.91
N LEU A 89 16.38 -6.51 -24.15
CA LEU A 89 15.69 -5.30 -24.60
C LEU A 89 14.15 -5.39 -24.50
N SER A 90 13.55 -6.59 -24.61
CA SER A 90 12.09 -6.78 -24.54
C SER A 90 11.47 -6.59 -23.14
N GLY A 91 12.24 -6.82 -22.05
CA GLY A 91 11.73 -6.71 -20.67
C GLY A 91 11.84 -5.30 -20.07
N ARG A 92 12.57 -4.40 -20.74
CA ARG A 92 12.88 -3.05 -20.28
C ARG A 92 11.64 -2.14 -20.10
N PRO A 93 10.68 -2.06 -21.04
CA PRO A 93 9.48 -1.22 -20.85
C PRO A 93 8.53 -1.75 -19.78
N ILE A 94 8.40 -3.09 -19.66
CA ILE A 94 7.52 -3.74 -18.68
C ILE A 94 8.01 -3.50 -17.26
N SER A 95 9.31 -3.68 -17.03
CA SER A 95 9.95 -3.38 -15.74
C SER A 95 9.88 -1.89 -15.38
N LEU A 96 9.77 -1.01 -16.39
CA LEU A 96 9.61 0.43 -16.17
C LEU A 96 8.21 0.79 -15.73
N ALA A 97 7.20 0.29 -16.43
CA ALA A 97 5.79 0.48 -16.09
C ALA A 97 5.47 -0.04 -14.68
N ALA A 98 5.91 -1.26 -14.33
CA ALA A 98 5.67 -1.84 -13.01
C ALA A 98 6.20 -0.95 -11.87
N SER A 99 7.42 -0.42 -12.00
CA SER A 99 7.99 0.50 -11.01
C SER A 99 7.30 1.85 -10.92
N ILE A 100 6.81 2.42 -12.03
CA ILE A 100 6.06 3.69 -12.01
C ILE A 100 4.72 3.48 -11.30
N ILE A 101 4.00 2.40 -11.65
CA ILE A 101 2.72 2.06 -11.02
C ILE A 101 2.93 1.83 -9.52
N SER A 102 3.90 1.00 -9.13
CA SER A 102 4.20 0.73 -7.72
C SER A 102 4.57 2.00 -6.96
N ALA A 103 5.42 2.86 -7.52
CA ALA A 103 5.80 4.13 -6.88
C ALA A 103 4.61 5.07 -6.74
N GLY A 104 3.76 5.18 -7.77
CA GLY A 104 2.53 5.97 -7.71
C GLY A 104 1.58 5.50 -6.62
N VAL A 105 1.35 4.18 -6.52
CA VAL A 105 0.52 3.59 -5.45
C VAL A 105 1.10 3.91 -4.07
N ILE A 106 2.42 3.81 -3.88
CA ILE A 106 3.06 4.16 -2.61
C ILE A 106 2.83 5.63 -2.24
N VAL A 107 2.97 6.55 -3.20
CA VAL A 107 2.75 7.99 -2.94
C VAL A 107 1.30 8.25 -2.55
N VAL A 108 0.34 7.68 -3.28
CA VAL A 108 -1.09 7.82 -2.97
C VAL A 108 -1.41 7.25 -1.60
N LEU A 109 -0.89 6.06 -1.27
CA LEU A 109 -1.06 5.46 0.05
C LEU A 109 -0.44 6.31 1.16
N ALA A 110 0.76 6.84 0.97
CA ALA A 110 1.41 7.70 1.95
C ALA A 110 0.61 8.98 2.22
N LEU A 111 0.08 9.61 1.18
CA LEU A 111 -0.80 10.78 1.31
C LEU A 111 -2.12 10.42 2.02
N GLY A 112 -2.73 9.29 1.66
CA GLY A 112 -3.92 8.80 2.34
C GLY A 112 -3.68 8.53 3.82
N GLN A 113 -2.59 7.85 4.15
CA GLN A 113 -2.22 7.54 5.53
C GLN A 113 -1.95 8.80 6.35
N ALA A 114 -1.33 9.82 5.75
CA ALA A 114 -1.19 11.12 6.38
C ALA A 114 -2.57 11.76 6.66
N PHE A 115 -3.51 11.66 5.72
CA PHE A 115 -4.88 12.14 5.92
C PHE A 115 -5.61 11.38 7.04
N VAL A 116 -5.53 10.04 7.07
CA VAL A 116 -6.10 9.20 8.14
C VAL A 116 -5.52 9.57 9.50
N ALA A 117 -4.20 9.77 9.60
CA ALA A 117 -3.56 10.19 10.84
C ALA A 117 -4.02 11.59 11.29
N LEU A 118 -4.15 12.54 10.35
CA LEU A 118 -4.66 13.88 10.65
C LEU A 118 -6.14 13.85 11.04
N SER A 119 -6.95 12.98 10.45
CA SER A 119 -8.33 12.74 10.86
C SER A 119 -8.45 12.08 12.23
N ALA A 120 -7.58 11.12 12.53
CA ALA A 120 -7.50 10.51 13.87
C ALA A 120 -7.15 11.55 14.95
N ALA A 121 -6.29 12.52 14.61
CA ALA A 121 -5.92 13.63 15.49
C ALA A 121 -6.99 14.74 15.57
N GLY A 122 -8.10 14.64 14.81
CA GLY A 122 -9.15 15.67 14.76
C GLY A 122 -8.76 16.94 13.99
N VAL A 123 -7.66 16.90 13.22
CA VAL A 123 -7.13 18.05 12.46
C VAL A 123 -7.76 18.15 11.07
N CYS A 124 -8.08 17.02 10.44
CA CYS A 124 -8.68 16.97 9.11
C CYS A 124 -9.97 16.15 9.08
N SER A 125 -10.95 16.60 8.29
CA SER A 125 -12.18 15.88 7.97
C SER A 125 -12.42 15.87 6.46
N PHE A 126 -13.48 15.19 6.00
CA PHE A 126 -13.89 15.24 4.59
C PHE A 126 -14.34 16.63 4.14
N ASP A 127 -14.74 17.49 5.08
CA ASP A 127 -15.13 18.87 4.80
C ASP A 127 -13.93 19.83 4.74
N GLY A 128 -12.73 19.35 5.08
CA GLY A 128 -11.49 20.12 5.07
C GLY A 128 -10.65 19.92 6.33
N CYS A 129 -9.47 20.55 6.34
CA CYS A 129 -8.59 20.62 7.49
C CYS A 129 -8.72 21.97 8.19
N PHE A 130 -8.67 21.96 9.53
CA PHE A 130 -8.78 23.14 10.38
C PHE A 130 -7.44 23.87 10.55
#